data_AF-A0A811VEG7-F1
#
_entry.id   AF-A0A811VEG7-F1
#
_cell.length_a   1.000
_cell.length_b   1.000
_cell.length_c   1.000
_cell.angle_alpha   90.00
_cell.angle_beta   90.00
_cell.angle_gamma   90.00
#
_symmetry.space_group_name_H-M   'P 1'
#
loop_
_entity.id
_entity.type
_entity.pdbx_description
1 polymer ?
#
loop_
_entity_poly.entity_id
_entity_poly.type
_entity_poly.pdbx_seq_one_letter_code
_entity_poly.pdbx_strand_id
1 'polypeptide(L)'
;MRVDSRNHKSKPKAIAERANAALPTQSATQPTGSNPLGFAKKKSCTTLLCELTHLKSQQKYLECSQVKLIAANFEDLPSATVGGLNKSSVFMQPSQLINEIETVKEQLNEDLKVYHENCYREVQELRYMINAIREDVQPQRLSQCTLPALRERIINVNTQLMQLCDKNNAEMVKLRDEFENLDRDNEILIKF
;
A
#
# COMPACT_ATOMS: atom_id res chain seq x y z
N MET A 1 1.86 -30.47 -40.23
CA MET A 1 1.98 -29.22 -41.04
C MET A 1 0.75 -28.38 -40.71
N ARG A 2 0.77 -27.11 -40.27
CA ARG A 2 1.75 -26.04 -40.07
C ARG A 2 1.36 -25.34 -38.77
N VAL A 3 2.37 -24.93 -37.99
CA VAL A 3 2.23 -24.12 -36.78
C VAL A 3 2.38 -22.67 -37.22
N ASP A 4 1.42 -21.79 -36.88
CA ASP A 4 1.61 -20.34 -36.98
C ASP A 4 1.64 -19.72 -35.59
N SER A 5 2.85 -19.40 -35.18
CA SER A 5 3.20 -18.66 -33.98
C SER A 5 3.07 -17.15 -34.24
N ARG A 6 2.40 -16.40 -33.37
CA ARG A 6 2.67 -14.96 -33.24
C ARG A 6 2.95 -14.60 -31.80
N ASN A 7 4.20 -14.17 -31.64
CA ASN A 7 4.91 -13.85 -30.43
C ASN A 7 4.87 -12.33 -30.29
N HIS A 8 4.13 -11.79 -29.32
CA HIS A 8 4.18 -10.37 -28.97
C HIS A 8 5.09 -10.17 -27.76
N LYS A 9 6.37 -9.92 -28.04
CA LYS A 9 7.34 -9.36 -27.08
C LYS A 9 7.09 -7.85 -26.97
N SER A 10 6.63 -7.38 -25.82
CA SER A 10 6.54 -5.95 -25.50
C SER A 10 7.71 -5.55 -24.60
N LYS A 11 8.67 -4.79 -25.16
CA LYS A 11 9.69 -4.04 -24.39
C LYS A 11 9.14 -2.65 -24.05
N PRO A 12 9.41 -2.08 -22.87
CA PRO A 12 9.03 -0.71 -22.54
C PRO A 12 9.92 0.30 -23.26
N LYS A 13 9.30 1.31 -23.88
CA LYS A 13 9.94 2.41 -24.60
C LYS A 13 9.80 3.68 -23.77
N ALA A 14 10.94 4.24 -23.36
CA ALA A 14 11.02 5.56 -22.73
C ALA A 14 10.58 6.65 -23.72
N ILE A 15 9.77 7.59 -23.24
CA ILE A 15 9.43 8.81 -23.98
C ILE A 15 9.65 10.00 -23.05
N ALA A 16 10.59 10.83 -23.46
CA ALA A 16 10.89 12.13 -22.91
C ALA A 16 9.88 13.17 -23.42
N GLU A 17 9.38 13.98 -22.48
CA GLU A 17 9.38 15.45 -22.48
C GLU A 17 9.01 16.23 -23.77
N ARG A 18 7.93 17.02 -23.72
CA ARG A 18 7.93 18.45 -24.12
C ARG A 18 6.65 19.19 -23.69
N ALA A 19 6.80 20.16 -22.80
CA ALA A 19 5.88 21.28 -22.59
C ALA A 19 6.31 22.46 -23.49
N ASN A 20 5.37 23.36 -23.85
CA ASN A 20 5.68 24.76 -24.17
C ASN A 20 4.44 25.68 -24.20
N ALA A 21 4.69 26.94 -23.79
CA ALA A 21 3.89 28.19 -23.84
C ALA A 21 3.03 28.52 -22.60
N ALA A 22 3.09 29.69 -21.95
CA ALA A 22 3.99 30.86 -22.02
C ALA A 22 3.84 31.73 -20.73
N LEU A 23 4.92 32.47 -20.43
CA LEU A 23 5.31 33.39 -19.32
C LEU A 23 4.34 34.55 -18.93
N PRO A 24 4.59 35.37 -17.85
CA PRO A 24 5.90 35.76 -17.29
C PRO A 24 6.09 35.83 -15.76
N THR A 25 7.28 35.42 -15.30
CA THR A 25 7.88 35.85 -14.02
C THR A 25 9.34 36.26 -14.27
N GLN A 26 9.77 37.30 -13.55
CA GLN A 26 10.93 38.13 -13.80
C GLN A 26 12.28 37.46 -13.49
N SER A 27 13.27 37.90 -14.25
CA SER A 27 14.70 37.58 -14.32
C SER A 27 15.46 37.25 -13.03
N ALA A 28 16.13 36.09 -13.02
CA ALA A 28 17.32 35.81 -12.21
C ALA A 28 18.46 35.32 -13.11
N THR A 29 19.53 36.11 -13.19
CA THR A 29 20.75 35.78 -13.94
C THR A 29 21.62 34.86 -13.10
N GLN A 30 21.80 33.60 -13.52
CA GLN A 30 22.95 32.77 -13.10
C GLN A 30 24.16 33.06 -14.00
N PRO A 31 25.38 32.86 -13.48
CA PRO A 31 26.47 32.35 -14.29
C PRO A 31 26.96 30.98 -13.80
N THR A 32 27.18 30.14 -14.81
CA THR A 32 27.71 28.79 -14.90
C THR A 32 29.15 28.59 -14.38
N GLY A 33 29.39 27.45 -13.71
CA GLY A 33 30.26 26.37 -14.22
C GLY A 33 31.79 26.46 -14.07
N SER A 34 32.30 25.64 -13.14
CA SER A 34 33.50 24.75 -13.18
C SER A 34 34.95 25.31 -13.21
N ASN A 35 35.63 25.14 -12.04
CA ASN A 35 36.99 24.61 -11.69
C ASN A 35 38.21 24.80 -12.65
N PRO A 36 39.50 24.75 -12.22
CA PRO A 36 40.11 24.49 -10.90
C PRO A 36 41.21 25.55 -10.52
N LEU A 37 41.98 25.31 -9.45
CA LEU A 37 43.21 26.03 -9.03
C LEU A 37 43.85 26.97 -10.10
N GLY A 38 43.48 28.24 -10.06
CA GLY A 38 44.11 29.29 -10.86
C GLY A 38 44.96 30.15 -9.94
N PHE A 39 46.28 30.07 -10.08
CA PHE A 39 47.23 30.99 -9.46
C PHE A 39 46.69 32.43 -9.56
N ALA A 40 46.43 33.03 -8.41
CA ALA A 40 45.85 34.36 -8.31
C ALA A 40 46.67 35.31 -9.18
N LYS A 41 46.07 35.80 -10.27
CA LYS A 41 46.59 36.96 -11.02
C LYS A 41 46.97 37.99 -9.96
N LYS A 42 48.22 38.45 -9.96
CA LYS A 42 48.71 39.44 -8.98
C LYS A 42 47.71 40.60 -8.98
N LYS A 43 46.84 40.64 -7.97
CA LYS A 43 45.81 41.66 -7.84
C LYS A 43 46.58 42.97 -7.78
N SER A 44 46.23 43.93 -8.64
CA SER A 44 46.86 45.25 -8.63
C SER A 44 46.83 45.78 -7.19
N CYS A 45 47.85 46.54 -6.77
CA CYS A 45 47.90 47.11 -5.42
C CYS A 45 46.57 47.82 -5.07
N THR A 46 45.97 48.49 -6.05
CA THR A 46 44.65 49.11 -5.95
C THR A 46 43.53 48.10 -5.67
N THR A 47 43.52 46.95 -6.34
CA THR A 47 42.53 45.89 -6.10
C THR A 47 42.64 45.33 -4.69
N LEU A 48 43.87 45.12 -4.20
CA LEU A 48 44.10 44.67 -2.82
C LEU A 48 43.62 45.70 -1.80
N LEU A 49 43.86 47.00 -2.05
CA LEU A 49 43.37 48.07 -1.19
C LEU A 49 41.84 48.14 -1.17
N CYS A 50 41.17 48.07 -2.33
CA CYS A 50 39.71 48.04 -2.39
C CYS A 50 39.13 46.82 -1.65
N GLU A 51 39.75 45.65 -1.78
CA GLU A 51 39.32 44.43 -1.10
C GLU A 51 39.55 44.51 0.41
N LEU A 52 40.67 45.09 0.86
CA LEU A 52 40.93 45.38 2.27
C LEU A 52 39.90 46.35 2.87
N THR A 53 39.58 47.44 2.16
CA THR A 53 38.55 48.40 2.60
C THR A 53 37.18 47.73 2.68
N HIS A 54 36.84 46.90 1.70
CA HIS A 54 35.59 46.15 1.69
C HIS A 54 35.52 45.18 2.89
N LEU A 55 36.54 44.36 3.11
CA LEU A 55 36.61 43.44 4.25
C LEU A 55 36.55 44.17 5.60
N LYS A 56 37.23 45.31 5.72
CA LYS A 56 37.19 46.14 6.93
C LYS A 56 35.79 46.70 7.19
N SER A 57 35.07 47.09 6.14
CA SER A 57 33.67 47.55 6.27
C SER A 57 32.74 46.40 6.68
N GLN A 58 32.93 45.19 6.13
CA GLN A 58 32.17 44.00 6.52
C GLN A 58 32.43 43.61 7.97
N GLN A 59 33.68 43.63 8.41
CA GLN A 59 34.03 43.38 9.80
C GLN A 59 33.34 44.40 10.72
N LYS A 60 33.38 45.70 10.39
CA LYS A 60 32.73 46.73 11.20
C LYS A 60 31.22 46.56 11.27
N TYR A 61 30.58 46.17 10.16
CA TYR A 61 29.15 45.86 10.13
C TYR A 61 28.81 44.70 11.07
N LEU A 62 29.62 43.63 11.04
CA LEU A 62 29.43 42.48 11.90
C LEU A 62 29.67 42.82 13.37
N GLU A 63 30.72 43.58 13.71
CA GLU A 63 30.97 44.07 15.08
C GLU A 63 29.78 44.91 15.60
N CYS A 64 29.25 45.82 14.78
CA CYS A 64 28.07 46.62 15.14
C CYS A 64 26.79 45.77 15.26
N SER A 65 26.66 44.71 14.46
CA SER A 65 25.51 43.80 14.53
C SER A 65 25.65 42.75 15.63
N GLN A 66 26.88 42.52 16.13
CA GLN A 66 27.14 41.64 17.28
C GLN A 66 26.52 42.19 18.56
N VAL A 67 26.42 43.53 18.67
CA VAL A 67 25.65 44.19 19.74
C VAL A 67 24.18 43.75 19.71
N LYS A 68 23.59 43.50 18.54
CA LYS A 68 22.19 43.02 18.42
C LYS A 68 22.03 41.53 18.76
N LEU A 69 23.13 40.80 18.98
CA LEU A 69 23.15 39.37 19.32
C LEU A 69 23.59 39.12 20.77
N ILE A 70 23.79 40.18 21.58
CA ILE A 70 24.07 40.04 23.00
C ILE A 70 22.79 39.54 23.69
N ALA A 71 22.86 38.37 24.34
CA ALA A 71 21.73 37.75 25.05
C ALA A 71 21.09 38.70 26.08
N ALA A 72 21.88 39.56 26.73
CA ALA A 72 21.40 40.57 27.67
C ALA A 72 20.44 41.61 27.05
N ASN A 73 20.43 41.81 25.72
CA ASN A 73 19.46 42.69 25.05
C ASN A 73 18.08 42.05 24.87
N PHE A 74 17.95 40.75 25.16
CA PHE A 74 16.68 40.01 25.14
C PHE A 74 16.16 39.70 26.54
N GLU A 75 16.95 39.91 27.59
CA GLU A 75 16.57 39.64 28.98
C GLU A 75 15.84 40.82 29.66
N ASP A 76 15.86 42.01 29.05
CA ASP A 76 15.33 43.25 29.66
C ASP A 76 14.01 43.72 29.02
N LEU A 77 13.11 42.78 28.69
CA LEU A 77 11.73 43.13 28.38
C LEU A 77 10.85 42.87 29.61
N PRO A 78 10.67 43.84 30.53
CA PRO A 78 9.63 43.75 31.51
C PRO A 78 8.29 43.77 30.79
N SER A 79 7.45 42.81 31.17
CA SER A 79 6.04 42.77 30.80
C SER A 79 5.40 44.13 31.14
N ALA A 80 4.79 44.74 30.13
CA ALA A 80 3.90 45.91 30.16
C ALA A 80 4.49 47.29 29.79
N THR A 81 3.83 47.83 28.75
CA THR A 81 3.30 49.19 28.58
C THR A 81 3.99 50.16 27.60
N VAL A 82 3.16 50.57 26.62
CA VAL A 82 3.15 51.80 25.81
C VAL A 82 3.89 51.79 24.46
N GLY A 83 3.09 51.77 23.39
CA GLY A 83 3.29 52.70 22.28
C GLY A 83 3.75 52.13 20.92
N GLY A 84 2.81 51.59 20.16
CA GLY A 84 2.73 51.83 18.70
C GLY A 84 3.83 51.28 17.79
N LEU A 85 3.66 50.04 17.32
CA LEU A 85 3.98 49.65 15.94
C LEU A 85 3.23 48.36 15.61
N ASN A 86 2.10 48.52 14.93
CA ASN A 86 1.37 47.42 14.30
C ASN A 86 2.23 46.84 13.18
N LYS A 87 3.12 45.91 13.51
CA LYS A 87 3.56 44.86 12.60
C LYS A 87 3.10 43.55 13.20
N SER A 88 1.93 43.11 12.72
CA SER A 88 1.43 41.76 12.90
C SER A 88 2.43 40.78 12.28
N SER A 89 3.45 40.46 13.05
CA SER A 89 4.19 39.21 12.96
C SER A 89 4.32 38.83 14.41
N VAL A 90 3.35 38.05 14.91
CA VAL A 90 3.45 37.39 16.20
C VAL A 90 4.76 36.60 16.15
N PHE A 91 5.82 37.19 16.68
CA PHE A 91 7.09 36.51 16.83
C PHE A 91 6.82 35.49 17.92
N MET A 92 6.40 34.30 17.49
CA MET A 92 6.20 33.14 18.36
C MET A 92 7.47 33.01 19.18
N GLN A 93 7.31 33.02 20.50
CA GLN A 93 8.46 32.90 21.37
C GLN A 93 9.15 31.56 21.06
N PRO A 94 10.49 31.47 21.06
CA PRO A 94 11.19 30.23 20.74
C PRO A 94 10.69 29.02 21.52
N SER A 95 10.23 29.22 22.76
CA SER A 95 9.58 28.19 23.59
C SER A 95 8.26 27.66 23.02
N GLN A 96 7.44 28.50 22.39
CA GLN A 96 6.19 28.09 21.75
C GLN A 96 6.48 27.24 20.50
N LEU A 97 7.47 27.64 19.69
CA LEU A 97 7.91 26.88 18.53
C LEU A 97 8.50 25.51 18.92
N ILE A 98 9.27 25.45 20.02
CA ILE A 98 9.81 24.19 20.54
C ILE A 98 8.67 23.24 20.95
N ASN A 99 7.69 23.73 21.70
CA ASN A 99 6.54 22.92 22.13
C ASN A 99 5.69 22.45 20.94
N GLU A 100 5.51 23.28 19.92
CA GLU A 100 4.80 22.90 18.70
C GLU A 100 5.56 21.79 17.94
N ILE A 101 6.89 21.91 17.85
CA ILE A 101 7.75 20.86 17.27
C ILE A 101 7.63 19.56 18.06
N GLU A 102 7.61 19.62 19.40
CA GLU A 102 7.45 18.42 20.25
C GLU A 102 6.08 17.77 20.03
N THR A 103 5.03 18.58 19.96
CA THR A 103 3.66 18.09 19.71
C THR A 103 3.55 17.40 18.34
N VAL A 104 4.13 17.99 17.29
CA VAL A 104 4.14 17.41 15.95
C VAL A 104 4.97 16.13 15.90
N LYS A 105 6.09 16.06 16.61
CA LYS A 105 6.91 14.84 16.71
C LYS A 105 6.13 13.71 17.37
N GLU A 106 5.43 14.00 18.45
CA GLU A 106 4.65 13.00 19.17
C GLU A 106 3.47 12.51 18.33
N GLN A 107 2.77 13.42 17.65
CA GLN A 107 1.70 13.06 16.70
C GLN A 107 2.22 12.18 15.56
N LEU A 108 3.34 12.55 14.93
CA LEU A 108 3.93 11.77 13.84
C LEU A 108 4.36 10.38 14.31
N ASN A 109 4.87 10.27 15.53
CA ASN A 109 5.26 8.99 16.12
C ASN A 109 4.04 8.09 16.36
N GLU A 110 2.92 8.64 16.83
CA GLU A 110 1.68 7.90 16.99
C GLU A 110 1.09 7.49 15.63
N ASP A 111 1.08 8.39 14.65
CA ASP A 111 0.61 8.09 13.29
C ASP A 111 1.43 6.95 12.64
N LEU A 112 2.75 6.96 12.83
CA LEU A 112 3.63 5.88 12.36
C LEU A 112 3.33 4.55 13.03
N LYS A 113 3.07 4.57 14.34
CA LYS A 113 2.71 3.36 15.09
C LYS A 113 1.39 2.78 14.60
N VAL A 114 0.37 3.62 14.43
CA VAL A 114 -0.94 3.21 13.89
C VAL A 114 -0.78 2.65 12.47
N TYR A 115 0.00 3.30 11.61
CA TYR A 115 0.28 2.80 10.26
C TYR A 115 0.94 1.42 10.28
N HIS A 116 1.95 1.22 11.14
CA HIS A 116 2.62 -0.07 11.28
C HIS A 116 1.69 -1.16 11.79
N GLU A 117 0.85 -0.87 12.79
CA GLU A 117 -0.13 -1.81 13.31
C GLU A 117 -1.19 -2.20 12.27
N ASN A 118 -1.68 -1.22 11.49
CA ASN A 118 -2.63 -1.47 10.40
C ASN A 118 -2.02 -2.32 9.30
N CYS A 119 -0.82 -1.97 8.84
CA CYS A 119 -0.10 -2.76 7.84
C CYS A 119 0.16 -4.19 8.31
N TYR A 120 0.58 -4.37 9.57
CA TYR A 120 0.78 -5.71 10.15
C TYR A 120 -0.53 -6.52 10.16
N ARG A 121 -1.64 -5.89 10.53
CA ARG A 121 -2.98 -6.50 10.56
C ARG A 121 -3.43 -6.94 9.16
N GLU A 122 -3.34 -6.06 8.17
CA GLU A 122 -3.72 -6.38 6.78
C GLU A 122 -2.91 -7.57 6.23
N VAL A 123 -1.59 -7.59 6.47
CA VAL A 123 -0.75 -8.70 6.05
C VAL A 123 -1.12 -9.98 6.80
N GLN A 124 -1.53 -9.89 8.07
CA GLN A 124 -1.98 -11.03 8.84
C GLN A 124 -3.31 -11.59 8.34
N GLU A 125 -4.26 -10.74 7.98
CA GLU A 125 -5.52 -11.14 7.33
C GLU A 125 -5.26 -11.82 5.99
N LEU A 126 -4.35 -11.25 5.18
CA LEU A 126 -3.94 -11.87 3.92
C LEU A 126 -3.31 -13.25 4.15
N ARG A 127 -2.44 -13.41 5.16
CA ARG A 127 -1.87 -14.70 5.53
C ARG A 127 -2.95 -15.71 5.92
N TYR A 128 -3.95 -15.28 6.69
CA TYR A 128 -5.08 -16.12 7.06
C TYR A 128 -5.86 -16.57 5.83
N MET A 129 -6.21 -15.64 4.93
CA MET A 129 -6.93 -15.96 3.68
C MET A 129 -6.14 -16.92 2.78
N ILE A 130 -4.83 -16.69 2.60
CA ILE A 130 -3.96 -17.57 1.82
C ILE A 130 -3.94 -18.98 2.42
N ASN A 131 -3.86 -19.08 3.75
CA ASN A 131 -3.90 -20.37 4.43
C ASN A 131 -5.26 -21.07 4.23
N ALA A 132 -6.38 -20.36 4.31
CA ALA A 132 -7.70 -20.93 4.05
C ALA A 132 -7.80 -21.49 2.63
N ILE A 133 -7.37 -20.72 1.62
CA ILE A 133 -7.31 -21.18 0.22
C ILE A 133 -6.41 -22.41 0.12
N ARG A 134 -5.24 -22.42 0.78
CA ARG A 134 -4.32 -23.55 0.75
C ARG A 134 -4.97 -24.84 1.28
N GLU A 135 -5.75 -24.74 2.36
CA GLU A 135 -6.47 -25.90 2.92
C GLU A 135 -7.61 -26.40 2.02
N ASP A 136 -8.25 -25.52 1.25
CA ASP A 136 -9.27 -25.91 0.26
C ASP A 136 -8.68 -26.55 -0.99
N VAL A 137 -7.50 -26.09 -1.42
CA VAL A 137 -6.81 -26.55 -2.63
C VAL A 137 -5.92 -27.78 -2.35
N GLN A 138 -6.06 -28.41 -1.17
CA GLN A 138 -5.32 -29.64 -0.85
C GLN A 138 -5.65 -30.76 -1.85
N PRO A 139 -4.64 -31.44 -2.41
CA PRO A 139 -4.87 -32.47 -3.44
C PRO A 139 -5.73 -33.63 -2.94
N GLN A 140 -5.72 -33.93 -1.64
CA GLN A 140 -6.58 -34.95 -1.02
C GLN A 140 -8.06 -34.54 -0.98
N ARG A 141 -8.37 -33.24 -0.90
CA ARG A 141 -9.75 -32.74 -0.95
C ARG A 141 -10.23 -32.61 -2.39
N LEU A 142 -9.36 -32.13 -3.26
CA LEU A 142 -9.64 -32.06 -4.70
C LEU A 142 -9.85 -33.45 -5.29
N SER A 143 -9.07 -34.46 -4.87
CA SER A 143 -9.17 -35.84 -5.37
C SER A 143 -10.56 -36.45 -5.16
N GLN A 144 -11.20 -36.17 -4.01
CA GLN A 144 -12.56 -36.64 -3.69
C GLN A 144 -13.64 -36.03 -4.58
N CYS A 145 -13.39 -34.85 -5.13
CA CYS A 145 -14.29 -34.12 -6.02
C CYS A 145 -13.78 -34.13 -7.47
N THR A 146 -12.83 -35.00 -7.82
CA THR A 146 -12.41 -35.12 -9.21
C THR A 146 -13.52 -35.73 -10.06
N LEU A 147 -13.58 -35.32 -11.33
CA LEU A 147 -14.56 -35.83 -12.28
C LEU A 147 -14.54 -37.37 -12.40
N PRO A 148 -13.40 -38.07 -12.42
CA PRO A 148 -13.37 -39.53 -12.41
C PRO A 148 -13.96 -40.14 -11.12
N ALA A 149 -13.60 -39.63 -9.94
CA ALA A 149 -14.13 -40.12 -8.66
C ALA A 149 -15.66 -39.92 -8.56
N LEU A 150 -16.15 -38.77 -9.03
CA LEU A 150 -17.59 -38.48 -9.13
C LEU A 150 -18.28 -39.44 -10.10
N ARG A 151 -17.70 -39.68 -11.28
CA ARG A 151 -18.26 -40.64 -12.26
C ARG A 151 -18.34 -42.05 -11.70
N GLU A 152 -17.29 -42.52 -11.06
CA GLU A 152 -17.27 -43.85 -10.43
C GLU A 152 -18.36 -43.95 -9.34
N ARG A 153 -18.48 -42.92 -8.49
CA ARG A 153 -19.54 -42.88 -7.46
C ARG A 153 -20.94 -42.91 -8.08
N ILE A 154 -21.19 -42.16 -9.16
CA ILE A 154 -22.47 -42.17 -9.88
C ILE A 154 -22.77 -43.55 -10.47
N ILE A 155 -21.77 -44.18 -11.11
CA ILE A 155 -21.92 -45.52 -11.68
C ILE A 155 -22.25 -46.55 -10.59
N ASN A 156 -21.54 -46.51 -9.46
CA ASN A 156 -21.79 -47.42 -8.33
C ASN A 156 -23.20 -47.23 -7.75
N VAL A 157 -23.62 -45.98 -7.50
CA VAL A 157 -24.97 -45.69 -6.98
C VAL A 157 -26.05 -46.14 -7.97
N ASN A 158 -25.89 -45.85 -9.27
CA ASN A 158 -26.85 -46.27 -10.28
C ASN A 158 -26.92 -47.80 -10.41
N THR A 159 -25.79 -48.49 -10.29
CA THR A 159 -25.76 -49.95 -10.30
C THR A 159 -26.50 -50.53 -9.09
N GLN A 160 -26.28 -49.96 -7.90
CA GLN A 160 -27.02 -50.36 -6.70
C GLN A 160 -28.52 -50.09 -6.83
N LEU A 161 -28.90 -48.96 -7.42
CA LEU A 161 -30.29 -48.61 -7.69
C LEU A 161 -30.94 -49.64 -8.62
N MET A 162 -30.26 -50.02 -9.71
CA MET A 162 -30.75 -51.03 -10.65
C MET A 162 -30.97 -52.38 -9.95
N GLN A 163 -29.99 -52.83 -9.15
CA GLN A 163 -30.11 -54.07 -8.40
C GLN A 163 -31.28 -54.07 -7.40
N LEU A 164 -31.54 -52.92 -6.76
CA LEU A 164 -32.68 -52.77 -5.86
C LEU A 164 -34.01 -52.76 -6.62
N CYS A 165 -34.07 -52.13 -7.80
CA CYS A 165 -35.25 -52.20 -8.68
C CYS A 165 -35.55 -53.64 -9.09
N ASP A 166 -34.55 -54.41 -9.50
CA ASP A 166 -34.72 -55.81 -9.89
C ASP A 166 -35.23 -56.67 -8.73
N LYS A 167 -34.66 -56.49 -7.53
CA LYS A 167 -35.10 -57.19 -6.31
C LYS A 167 -36.54 -56.85 -5.95
N ASN A 168 -36.88 -55.56 -5.94
CA ASN A 168 -38.22 -55.10 -5.61
C ASN A 168 -39.24 -55.66 -6.61
N ASN A 169 -38.92 -55.63 -7.92
CA ASN A 169 -39.78 -56.21 -8.94
C ASN A 169 -39.97 -57.72 -8.74
N ALA A 170 -38.91 -58.47 -8.38
CA ALA A 170 -39.01 -59.89 -8.08
C ALA A 170 -39.87 -60.17 -6.84
N GLU A 171 -39.77 -59.36 -5.79
CA GLU A 171 -40.63 -59.46 -4.61
C GLU A 171 -42.09 -59.16 -4.93
N MET A 172 -42.36 -58.14 -5.77
CA MET A 172 -43.71 -57.82 -6.22
C MET A 172 -44.35 -58.95 -7.04
N VAL A 173 -43.57 -59.65 -7.87
CA VAL A 173 -44.04 -60.85 -8.59
C VAL A 173 -44.35 -61.98 -7.61
N LYS A 174 -43.45 -62.28 -6.68
CA LYS A 174 -43.69 -63.33 -5.66
C LYS A 174 -44.94 -63.07 -4.84
N LEU A 175 -45.13 -61.85 -4.36
CA LEU A 175 -46.32 -61.48 -3.59
C LEU A 175 -47.59 -61.67 -4.42
N ARG A 176 -47.56 -61.30 -5.72
CA ARG A 176 -48.70 -61.54 -6.62
C ARG A 176 -49.02 -63.03 -6.75
N ASP A 177 -48.01 -63.86 -6.98
CA ASP A 177 -48.19 -65.32 -7.08
C ASP A 177 -48.75 -65.90 -5.77
N GLU A 178 -48.27 -65.44 -4.62
CA GLU A 178 -48.78 -65.84 -3.30
C GLU A 178 -50.24 -65.41 -3.09
N PHE A 179 -50.61 -64.19 -3.49
CA PHE A 179 -52.00 -63.72 -3.46
C PHE A 179 -52.90 -64.57 -4.37
N GLU A 180 -52.48 -64.85 -5.60
CA GLU A 180 -53.24 -65.69 -6.53
C GLU A 180 -53.42 -67.13 -6.01
N ASN A 181 -52.42 -67.67 -5.30
CA ASN A 181 -52.54 -68.97 -4.63
C ASN A 181 -53.58 -68.92 -3.50
N LEU A 182 -53.50 -67.91 -2.63
CA LEU A 182 -54.44 -67.73 -1.53
C LEU A 182 -55.87 -67.49 -2.01
N ASP A 183 -56.06 -66.73 -3.09
CA ASP A 183 -57.38 -66.50 -3.68
C ASP A 183 -57.98 -67.81 -4.22
N ARG A 184 -57.17 -68.65 -4.87
CA ARG A 184 -57.61 -69.99 -5.31
C ARG A 184 -57.97 -70.89 -4.14
N ASP A 185 -57.15 -70.91 -3.09
CA ASP A 185 -57.42 -71.72 -1.89
C ASP A 185 -58.70 -71.24 -1.18
N ASN A 186 -58.92 -69.92 -1.09
CA ASN A 186 -60.14 -69.33 -0.55
C ASN A 186 -61.38 -69.67 -1.39
N GLU A 187 -61.30 -69.62 -2.73
CA GLU A 187 -62.40 -70.05 -3.59
C GLU A 187 -62.79 -71.51 -3.38
N ILE A 188 -61.81 -72.39 -3.14
CA ILE A 188 -62.07 -73.79 -2.83
C ILE A 188 -62.79 -73.91 -1.48
N LEU A 189 -62.31 -73.20 -0.45
CA LEU A 189 -62.91 -73.21 0.88
C LEU A 189 -64.36 -72.69 0.91
N ILE A 190 -64.69 -71.69 0.08
CA ILE A 190 -66.04 -71.12 -0.01
C ILE A 190 -67.02 -72.06 -0.75
N LYS A 191 -66.50 -72.96 -1.59
CA LYS A 191 -67.31 -73.93 -2.36
C LYS A 191 -67.62 -75.22 -1.58
N PHE A 192 -67.02 -75.42 -0.40
CA PHE A 192 -67.36 -76.49 0.56
C PHE A 192 -68.27 -75.96 1.66
#